data_AF-A0A934JXW5-F1
#
_entry.id   AF-A0A934JXW5-F1
#
_cell.length_a   1.000
_cell.length_b   1.000
_cell.length_c   1.000
_cell.angle_alpha   90.00
_cell.angle_beta   90.00
_cell.angle_gamma   90.00
#
_symmetry.space_group_name_H-M   'P 1'
#
loop_
_entity.id
_entity.type
_entity.pdbx_description
1 polymer ?
#
loop_
_entity_poly.entity_id
_entity_poly.type
_entity_poly.pdbx_seq_one_letter_code
_entity_poly.pdbx_strand_id
1 'polypeptide(L)' 'MFVKKVSTSYEAHFRVNGRGNREHKRVFSTKAECERFQRYTITQFETQADVKLWLEKPKDMRRLFELVAL' A
#
# COMPACT_ATOMS: atom_id res chain seq x y z
N MET A 1 -14.48 -3.56 3.01
CA MET A 1 -13.26 -4.31 3.40
C MET A 1 -13.72 -5.70 3.77
N PHE A 2 -13.47 -6.72 2.93
CA PHE A 2 -14.14 -8.01 3.10
C PHE A 2 -13.15 -9.15 2.85
N VAL A 3 -12.81 -9.89 3.91
CA VAL A 3 -12.23 -11.23 3.75
C VAL A 3 -13.40 -12.15 3.42
N LYS A 4 -13.44 -12.64 2.19
CA LYS A 4 -14.50 -13.54 1.72
C LYS A 4 -14.02 -14.98 1.88
N LYS A 5 -14.81 -15.83 2.54
CA LYS A 5 -14.56 -17.26 2.51
C LYS A 5 -14.98 -17.80 1.14
N VAL A 6 -14.06 -18.45 0.45
CA VAL A 6 -14.30 -19.22 -0.77
C VAL A 6 -14.24 -20.69 -0.37
N SER A 7 -15.02 -21.57 -0.99
CA SER A 7 -15.13 -23.03 -0.70
C SER A 7 -14.18 -23.57 0.38
N THR A 8 -12.89 -23.67 0.07
CA THR A 8 -11.82 -24.20 0.93
C THR A 8 -10.74 -23.17 1.30
N SER A 9 -10.88 -21.91 0.91
CA SER A 9 -9.86 -20.86 1.01
C SER A 9 -10.44 -19.51 1.43
N TYR A 10 -9.57 -18.53 1.63
CA TYR A 10 -9.97 -17.17 2.02
C TYR A 10 -9.44 -16.17 1.01
N GLU A 11 -10.31 -15.30 0.53
CA GLU A 11 -9.98 -14.26 -0.42
C GLU A 11 -9.95 -12.90 0.30
N ALA A 12 -8.80 -12.24 0.24
CA ALA A 12 -8.66 -10.86 0.66
C ALA A 12 -8.95 -9.97 -0.54
N HIS A 13 -10.05 -9.21 -0.46
CA HIS A 13 -10.46 -8.28 -1.49
C HIS A 13 -10.71 -6.89 -0.87
N PHE A 14 -9.78 -5.97 -1.10
CA PHE A 14 -9.86 -4.63 -0.53
C PHE A 14 -9.06 -3.59 -1.32
N ARG A 15 -9.36 -2.33 -1.04
CA ARG A 15 -8.62 -1.14 -1.48
C ARG A 15 -8.21 -0.38 -0.22
N VAL A 16 -6.95 0.03 -0.11
CA VAL A 16 -6.45 0.64 1.14
C VAL A 16 -7.05 2.02 1.37
N ASN A 17 -7.20 2.84 0.33
CA ASN A 17 -7.75 4.20 0.45
C ASN A 17 -8.98 4.43 -0.47
N GLY A 18 -9.86 3.43 -0.55
CA GLY A 18 -11.15 3.57 -1.24
C GLY A 18 -11.09 3.62 -2.78
N ARG A 19 -12.01 4.38 -3.38
CA ARG A 19 -12.25 4.39 -4.84
C ARG A 19 -11.09 5.11 -5.57
N GLY A 20 -10.61 4.55 -6.68
CA GLY A 20 -9.48 5.08 -7.46
C GLY A 20 -8.10 4.54 -7.06
N ASN A 21 -7.99 3.90 -5.89
CA ASN A 21 -6.75 3.27 -5.44
C ASN A 21 -6.60 1.82 -5.95
N ARG A 22 -5.35 1.33 -5.92
CA ARG A 22 -5.02 -0.04 -6.33
C ARG A 22 -5.88 -1.05 -5.58
N GLU A 23 -6.40 -1.99 -6.35
CA GLU A 23 -7.17 -3.11 -5.85
C GLU A 23 -6.26 -4.27 -5.49
N HIS A 24 -6.37 -4.75 -4.25
CA HIS A 24 -5.65 -5.90 -3.75
C HIS A 24 -6.61 -7.09 -3.68
N LYS A 25 -6.34 -8.09 -4.53
CA LYS A 25 -7.08 -9.33 -4.61
C LYS A 25 -6.12 -10.51 -4.52
N ARG A 26 -6.20 -11.29 -3.46
CA ARG A 26 -5.39 -12.51 -3.26
C ARG A 26 -6.17 -13.58 -2.51
N VAL A 27 -5.89 -14.83 -2.85
CA VAL A 27 -6.46 -16.02 -2.20
C VAL A 27 -5.38 -16.65 -1.30
N PHE A 28 -5.79 -17.07 -0.11
CA PHE A 28 -4.96 -17.65 0.93
C PHE A 28 -5.59 -18.93 1.46
N SER A 29 -4.77 -19.80 2.05
CA SER A 29 -5.24 -21.07 2.59
C SER A 29 -5.96 -20.88 3.93
N THR A 30 -5.47 -19.95 4.75
CA THR A 30 -6.02 -19.68 6.08
C THR A 30 -6.55 -18.25 6.21
N LYS A 31 -7.52 -18.07 7.10
CA LYS A 31 -8.04 -16.75 7.44
C LYS A 31 -6.96 -15.84 8.04
N ALA A 32 -6.08 -16.42 8.86
CA ALA A 32 -4.99 -15.69 9.52
C ALA A 32 -3.97 -15.11 8.52
N GLU A 33 -3.70 -15.80 7.42
CA GLU A 33 -2.87 -15.26 6.33
C GLU A 33 -3.55 -14.09 5.62
N CYS A 34 -4.86 -14.20 5.35
CA CYS A 34 -5.67 -13.11 4.80
C CYS A 34 -5.59 -11.84 5.66
N GLU A 35 -5.82 -11.99 6.97
CA GLU A 35 -5.78 -10.87 7.92
C GLU A 35 -4.38 -10.27 8.03
N ARG A 36 -3.32 -11.10 8.05
CA ARG A 36 -1.93 -10.63 8.06
C ARG A 36 -1.57 -9.86 6.79
N PHE A 37 -1.94 -10.39 5.63
CA PHE A 37 -1.72 -9.72 4.34
C PHE A 37 -2.41 -8.37 4.31
N GLN A 38 -3.64 -8.31 4.81
CA GLN A 38 -4.41 -7.07 4.86
C GLN A 38 -3.75 -6.02 5.76
N ARG A 39 -3.41 -6.39 7.01
CA ARG A 39 -2.71 -5.49 7.95
C ARG A 39 -1.40 -5.01 7.37
N TYR A 40 -0.58 -5.92 6.84
CA TYR A 40 0.69 -5.59 6.21
C TYR A 40 0.51 -4.56 5.08
N THR A 41 -0.46 -4.77 4.19
CA THR A 41 -0.68 -3.89 3.05
C THR A 41 -1.14 -2.50 3.48
N ILE A 42 -2.00 -2.42 4.49
CA ILE A 42 -2.44 -1.14 5.07
C ILE A 42 -1.26 -0.43 5.71
N THR A 43 -0.51 -1.11 6.59
CA THR A 43 0.66 -0.52 7.25
C THR A 43 1.72 -0.10 6.25
N GLN A 44 2.01 -0.89 5.22
CA GLN A 44 2.95 -0.49 4.17
C GLN A 44 2.48 0.76 3.44
N PHE A 45 1.20 0.85 3.09
CA PHE A 45 0.65 2.04 2.45
C PHE A 45 0.76 3.27 3.37
N GLU A 46 0.33 3.16 4.63
CA GLU A 46 0.42 4.22 5.64
C GLU A 46 1.87 4.66 5.90
N THR A 47 2.82 3.72 5.88
CA THR A 47 4.24 3.98 6.17
C THR A 47 5.03 4.43 4.93
N GLN A 48 4.56 4.14 3.71
CA GLN A 48 5.28 4.47 2.46
C GLN A 48 4.76 5.74 1.76
N ALA A 49 3.58 6.25 2.11
CA ALA A 49 2.94 7.40 1.45
C ALA A 49 3.53 8.76 1.88
N ASP A 50 4.85 8.96 1.73
CA ASP A 50 5.56 10.26 1.84
C ASP A 50 6.18 10.68 3.19
N VAL A 51 6.14 9.83 4.24
CA VAL A 51 6.66 10.24 5.58
C VAL A 51 7.45 9.13 6.29
N LYS A 52 8.41 8.50 5.60
CA LYS A 52 9.54 7.93 6.35
C LYS A 52 10.51 9.06 6.65
N LEU A 53 10.43 9.64 7.85
CA LEU A 53 11.34 10.71 8.30
C LEU A 53 12.83 10.34 8.19
N TRP A 54 13.15 9.04 8.22
CA TRP A 54 14.50 8.49 8.07
C TRP A 54 14.86 8.07 6.64
N LEU A 55 13.92 8.13 5.69
CA LEU A 55 14.23 7.89 4.28
C LEU A 55 14.67 9.24 3.71
N GLU A 56 15.98 9.39 3.46
CA GLU A 56 16.49 10.60 2.84
C GLU A 56 15.71 10.88 1.56
N LYS A 57 15.14 12.07 1.45
CA LYS A 57 14.52 12.51 0.21
C LYS A 57 15.56 12.37 -0.90
N PRO A 58 15.18 11.86 -2.09
CA PRO A 58 16.11 11.82 -3.21
C PRO A 58 16.73 13.21 -3.37
N LYS A 59 18.05 13.27 -3.28
CA LYS A 59 18.81 14.52 -3.39
C LYS A 59 18.46 15.15 -4.73
N ASP A 60 17.86 16.33 -4.69
CA ASP A 60 17.61 17.06 -5.93
C ASP A 60 18.96 17.46 -6.55
N MET A 61 19.20 16.96 -7.75
CA MET A 61 20.43 17.20 -8.52
C MET A 61 20.26 18.38 -9.49
N ARG A 62 19.08 19.00 -9.53
CA ARG A 62 18.82 20.18 -10.36
C ARG A 62 19.62 21.37 -9.87
N ARG A 63 20.00 22.24 -10.81
CA ARG A 63 20.71 23.48 -10.49
C ARG A 63 19.72 24.55 -10.05
N LEU A 64 20.14 25.45 -9.16
CA LEU A 64 19.26 26.50 -8.59
C LEU A 64 18.53 27.33 -9.66
N PHE A 65 19.17 27.62 -10.81
CA PHE A 65 18.54 28.39 -11.89
C PHE A 65 17.42 27.62 -12.61
N GLU A 66 17.43 26.28 -12.58
CA GLU A 66 16.39 25.43 -13.17
C GLU A 66 15.12 25.44 -12.31
N LEU A 67 15.24 25.80 -11.04
CA LEU A 67 14.15 25.88 -10.07
C LEU A 67 13.46 27.25 -10.05
N VAL A 68 14.14 28.30 -10.52
CA VAL A 68 13.64 29.69 -10.49
C VAL A 68 12.69 29.98 -11.67
N ALA A 69 12.62 29.10 -12.68
CA ALA A 69 11.86 29.31 -13.91
C ALA A 69 10.39 28.84 -13.87
N LEU A 70 9.82 28.59 -12.68
CA LEU A 70 8.41 28.20 -12.49
C LEU A 70 7.64 29.23 -11.65
#